data_AF-A0A495DKV0-F1
#
_entry.id   AF-A0A495DKV0-F1
#
_cell.length_a   1.000
_cell.length_b   1.000
_cell.length_c   1.000
_cell.angle_alpha   90.00
_cell.angle_beta   90.00
_cell.angle_gamma   90.00
#
_symmetry.space_group_name_H-M   'P 1'
#
loop_
_entity.id
_entity.type
_entity.pdbx_description
1 polymer ?
#
loop_
_entity_poly.entity_id
_entity_poly.type
_entity_poly.pdbx_seq_one_letter_code
_entity_poly.pdbx_strand_id
1 'polypeptide(L)'
;MTKKFLLTASAAALAGAALLSVAAAATQQNGPAQLSGGAQNHSGDRIEIENFVGRIEIRTGGSGDITVAMTNPGGHVDDPQISEAGSTVRIDGGLRLRNTNCNTRNNTMSIGLNRGPRRSIDEYPSLVITAPASVALELSDSAFMGSAGDLGEIDVSMNSCGRFDIGDVHSDARIRINGSGDITTRSIGGAADIGINGSGDITTGDIGREVSVSINGSGDVQTGDVTGDADIHINGSGDVGFGRVAGLSVGISGSGDVEAASMNGAFASRISGSGDIAIHGGRAQPFEASISGSGDIAFRGTAVDLVVRENGGGDVSISEIEGSVNWTRNGRTVLRVGDSR
;
A
#
# COMPACT_ATOMS: atom_id res chain seq x y z
N MET A 1 35.95 93.24 39.92
CA MET A 1 34.75 92.43 39.63
C MET A 1 34.98 91.06 40.27
N THR A 2 34.50 90.91 41.52
CA THR A 2 33.42 89.96 41.94
C THR A 2 33.76 88.48 41.77
N LYS A 3 33.47 87.55 42.69
CA LYS A 3 33.38 87.43 44.16
C LYS A 3 33.11 85.92 44.38
N LYS A 4 33.63 85.35 45.48
CA LYS A 4 33.33 84.02 46.08
C LYS A 4 31.83 83.63 46.07
N PHE A 5 31.49 82.32 46.06
CA PHE A 5 31.09 81.53 47.27
C PHE A 5 30.54 80.12 46.94
N LEU A 6 30.81 79.17 47.85
CA LEU A 6 30.17 77.86 48.05
C LEU A 6 28.69 77.99 48.50
N LEU A 7 27.84 76.97 48.27
CA LEU A 7 27.17 76.12 49.30
C LEU A 7 25.93 75.33 48.76
N THR A 8 25.90 74.03 49.10
CA THR A 8 24.79 73.15 49.60
C THR A 8 23.39 73.05 48.96
N ALA A 9 23.02 71.78 48.67
CA ALA A 9 21.82 71.01 49.06
C ALA A 9 20.40 71.62 49.00
N SER A 10 19.45 70.89 48.36
CA SER A 10 18.30 70.18 49.00
C SER A 10 17.10 69.96 48.05
N ALA A 11 16.68 68.70 47.96
CA ALA A 11 15.32 68.11 47.90
C ALA A 11 14.11 68.71 47.13
N ALA A 12 13.43 67.76 46.46
CA ALA A 12 11.96 67.54 46.31
C ALA A 12 11.17 68.26 45.20
N ALA A 13 10.56 67.49 44.28
CA ALA A 13 9.14 67.14 44.32
C ALA A 13 8.70 66.30 43.08
N LEU A 14 7.76 65.37 43.32
CA LEU A 14 7.15 64.44 42.38
C LEU A 14 6.07 65.08 41.48
N ALA A 15 5.93 64.57 40.25
CA ALA A 15 4.67 64.28 39.54
C ALA A 15 5.08 63.49 38.27
N GLY A 16 4.63 62.27 37.97
CA GLY A 16 3.24 61.84 37.88
C GLY A 16 2.91 61.65 36.39
N ALA A 17 3.29 60.52 35.80
CA ALA A 17 2.85 60.10 34.47
C ALA A 17 2.72 58.57 34.42
N ALA A 18 1.50 58.09 34.62
CA ALA A 18 1.11 56.72 34.36
C ALA A 18 1.09 56.50 32.84
N LEU A 19 2.02 55.71 32.32
CA LEU A 19 1.94 55.17 30.97
C LEU A 19 1.03 53.95 31.02
N LEU A 20 -0.21 54.11 30.55
CA LEU A 20 -1.05 52.99 30.16
C LEU A 20 -0.36 52.26 29.00
N SER A 21 0.23 51.10 29.27
CA SER A 21 0.62 50.16 28.23
C SER A 21 -0.64 49.53 27.64
N VAL A 22 -1.04 50.00 26.47
CA VAL A 22 -2.03 49.31 25.62
C VAL A 22 -1.38 48.01 25.18
N ALA A 23 -1.87 46.89 25.71
CA ALA A 23 -1.51 45.56 25.22
C ALA A 23 -2.05 45.43 23.79
N ALA A 24 -1.17 45.56 22.80
CA ALA A 24 -1.47 45.16 21.45
C ALA A 24 -1.63 43.63 21.44
N ALA A 25 -2.86 43.18 21.17
CA ALA A 25 -3.14 41.78 20.89
C ALA A 25 -2.34 41.37 19.65
N ALA A 26 -1.23 40.66 19.88
CA ALA A 26 -0.50 39.98 18.82
C ALA A 26 -1.36 38.81 18.34
N THR A 27 -2.06 39.01 17.24
CA THR A 27 -2.56 37.95 16.37
C THR A 27 -1.40 36.99 16.07
N GLN A 28 -1.49 35.75 16.57
CA GLN A 28 -0.61 34.65 16.16
C GLN A 28 -0.84 34.42 14.67
N GLN A 29 0.08 34.90 13.84
CA GLN A 29 0.21 34.46 12.46
C GLN A 29 0.89 33.09 12.46
N ASN A 30 0.25 32.10 11.83
CA ASN A 30 0.83 30.80 11.52
C ASN A 30 2.13 31.02 10.71
N GLY A 31 3.28 30.86 11.37
CA GLY A 31 4.57 30.81 10.72
C GLY A 31 4.73 29.53 9.89
N PRO A 32 5.69 29.48 8.94
CA PRO A 32 6.02 28.26 8.24
C PRO A 32 6.44 27.19 9.27
N ALA A 33 5.95 25.95 9.10
CA ALA A 33 6.28 24.81 9.94
C ALA A 33 7.80 24.78 10.18
N GLN A 34 8.22 24.93 11.43
CA GLN A 34 9.63 24.82 11.78
C GLN A 34 10.06 23.36 11.57
N LEU A 35 11.10 23.18 10.75
CA LEU A 35 11.78 21.89 10.60
C LEU A 35 12.26 21.42 11.97
N SER A 36 11.85 20.23 12.40
CA SER A 36 12.31 19.66 13.68
C SER A 36 13.76 19.18 13.61
N GLY A 37 14.32 19.05 12.39
CA GLY A 37 15.74 18.92 12.11
C GLY A 37 16.03 19.41 10.69
N GLY A 38 17.20 20.03 10.46
CA GLY A 38 17.64 20.36 9.11
C GLY A 38 17.77 19.09 8.25
N ALA A 39 17.65 19.24 6.92
CA ALA A 39 17.79 18.11 6.01
C ALA A 39 19.11 17.35 6.27
N GLN A 40 19.01 16.05 6.52
CA GLN A 40 20.17 15.19 6.83
C GLN A 40 20.52 14.35 5.59
N ASN A 41 21.79 14.34 5.21
CA ASN A 41 22.29 13.52 4.11
C ASN A 41 22.86 12.22 4.65
N HIS A 42 22.56 11.13 3.94
CA HIS A 42 22.91 9.78 4.32
C HIS A 42 23.44 9.02 3.11
N SER A 43 24.46 8.18 3.32
CA SER A 43 24.96 7.26 2.31
C SER A 43 24.21 5.94 2.44
N GLY A 44 23.47 5.53 1.40
CA GLY A 44 22.74 4.28 1.44
C GLY A 44 21.98 3.97 0.16
N ASP A 45 21.59 2.71 0.03
CA ASP A 45 20.76 2.19 -1.05
C ASP A 45 19.43 1.61 -0.53
N ARG A 46 19.20 1.68 0.78
CA ARG A 46 17.97 1.23 1.43
C ARG A 46 17.44 2.26 2.43
N ILE A 47 16.13 2.44 2.43
CA ILE A 47 15.37 3.21 3.42
C ILE A 47 14.48 2.22 4.18
N GLU A 48 14.59 2.20 5.51
CA GLU A 48 13.70 1.45 6.38
C GLU A 48 12.92 2.44 7.24
N ILE A 49 11.59 2.40 7.18
CA ILE A 49 10.72 3.21 8.04
C ILE A 49 9.83 2.28 8.83
N GLU A 50 9.89 2.41 10.14
CA GLU A 50 9.12 1.58 11.06
C GLU A 50 8.37 2.42 12.08
N ASN A 51 7.33 1.83 12.69
CA ASN A 51 6.64 2.43 13.84
C ASN A 51 6.18 3.87 13.60
N PHE A 52 5.84 4.22 12.35
CA PHE A 52 5.64 5.58 11.92
C PHE A 52 4.16 5.88 11.68
N VAL A 53 3.72 7.08 12.06
CA VAL A 53 2.41 7.62 11.72
C VAL A 53 2.62 9.00 11.14
N GLY A 54 2.17 9.23 9.91
CA GLY A 54 2.39 10.52 9.28
C GLY A 54 2.29 10.51 7.76
N ARG A 55 2.86 11.55 7.16
CA ARG A 55 3.00 11.68 5.71
C ARG A 55 4.39 11.26 5.26
N ILE A 56 4.45 10.58 4.11
CA ILE A 56 5.69 10.17 3.48
C ILE A 56 5.65 10.62 2.02
N GLU A 57 6.61 11.46 1.63
CA GLU A 57 6.86 11.82 0.23
C GLU A 57 8.29 11.43 -0.13
N ILE A 58 8.46 10.45 -1.02
CA ILE A 58 9.77 10.04 -1.54
C ILE A 58 9.92 10.55 -2.97
N ARG A 59 10.82 11.52 -3.16
CA ARG A 59 11.16 12.11 -4.44
C ARG A 59 12.37 11.40 -5.02
N THR A 60 12.21 10.71 -6.14
CA THR A 60 13.32 10.04 -6.82
C THR A 60 13.76 10.76 -8.07
N GLY A 61 15.07 10.71 -8.37
CA GLY A 61 15.67 11.42 -9.52
C GLY A 61 17.04 12.07 -9.30
N GLY A 62 17.66 11.85 -8.12
CA GLY A 62 19.01 12.33 -7.79
C GLY A 62 20.08 11.23 -7.77
N SER A 63 21.35 11.62 -7.71
CA SER A 63 22.48 10.69 -7.61
C SER A 63 22.99 10.53 -6.17
N GLY A 64 23.10 9.27 -5.72
CA GLY A 64 23.96 8.82 -4.62
C GLY A 64 23.36 8.87 -3.22
N ASP A 65 23.00 10.06 -2.76
CA ASP A 65 22.69 10.25 -1.35
C ASP A 65 21.18 10.22 -1.08
N ILE A 66 20.83 9.74 0.11
CA ILE A 66 19.48 9.81 0.66
C ILE A 66 19.43 11.05 1.55
N THR A 67 18.54 11.99 1.24
CA THR A 67 18.28 13.16 2.08
C THR A 67 16.94 13.01 2.77
N VAL A 68 16.89 13.17 4.09
CA VAL A 68 15.65 13.14 4.88
C VAL A 68 15.38 14.52 5.45
N ALA A 69 14.21 15.08 5.16
CA ALA A 69 13.68 16.28 5.79
C ALA A 69 12.38 15.96 6.53
N MET A 70 12.25 16.51 7.74
CA MET A 70 11.16 16.17 8.64
C MET A 70 10.53 17.43 9.24
N THR A 71 9.21 17.41 9.36
CA THR A 71 8.42 18.36 10.15
C THR A 71 7.45 17.58 11.03
N ASN A 72 7.09 18.13 12.20
CA ASN A 72 6.11 17.53 13.10
C ASN A 72 5.18 18.63 13.64
N PRO A 73 4.18 19.06 12.84
CA PRO A 73 3.46 20.31 13.09
C PRO A 73 2.53 20.25 14.31
N GLY A 74 1.93 19.09 14.60
CA GLY A 74 1.00 18.96 15.73
C GLY A 74 1.67 18.63 17.06
N GLY A 75 2.89 18.10 17.05
CA GLY A 75 3.62 17.73 18.27
C GLY A 75 2.89 16.71 19.15
N HIS A 76 1.99 15.91 18.55
CA HIS A 76 1.19 14.91 19.26
C HIS A 76 1.99 13.64 19.60
N VAL A 77 3.12 13.46 18.91
CA VAL A 77 4.06 12.36 19.06
C VAL A 77 5.48 12.93 19.05
N ASP A 78 6.42 12.19 19.61
CA ASP A 78 7.84 12.53 19.54
C ASP A 78 8.33 12.52 18.08
N ASP A 79 9.41 13.25 17.82
CA ASP A 79 10.02 13.26 16.49
C ASP A 79 10.62 11.88 16.15
N PRO A 80 10.38 11.37 14.93
CA PRO A 80 11.06 10.18 14.42
C PRO A 80 12.58 10.26 14.58
N GLN A 81 13.18 9.14 14.96
CA GLN A 81 14.62 9.00 15.13
C GLN A 81 15.25 8.46 13.85
N ILE A 82 16.25 9.17 13.33
CA ILE A 82 16.98 8.78 12.13
C ILE A 82 18.33 8.19 12.54
N SER A 83 18.67 7.02 12.00
CA SER A 83 19.94 6.36 12.25
C SER A 83 20.46 5.68 10.98
N GLU A 84 21.76 5.44 10.92
CA GLU A 84 22.41 4.71 9.84
C GLU A 84 22.96 3.38 10.34
N ALA A 85 22.67 2.32 9.59
CA ALA A 85 23.22 0.99 9.83
C ALA A 85 23.71 0.39 8.51
N GLY A 86 25.02 0.49 8.24
CA GLY A 86 25.58 0.04 6.96
C GLY A 86 25.12 0.94 5.81
N SER A 87 24.44 0.35 4.81
CA SER A 87 23.84 1.08 3.68
C SER A 87 22.35 1.41 3.87
N THR A 88 21.82 1.18 5.07
CA THR A 88 20.42 1.44 5.42
C THR A 88 20.29 2.73 6.20
N VAL A 89 19.39 3.60 5.74
CA VAL A 89 18.86 4.75 6.49
C VAL A 89 17.59 4.30 7.19
N ARG A 90 17.64 4.19 8.52
CA ARG A 90 16.51 3.77 9.34
C ARG A 90 15.82 4.97 9.96
N ILE A 91 14.50 5.06 9.81
CA ILE A 91 13.63 6.08 10.39
C ILE A 91 12.63 5.37 11.31
N ASP A 92 12.86 5.44 12.62
CA ASP A 92 11.97 4.87 13.62
C ASP A 92 11.03 5.95 14.18
N GLY A 93 9.73 5.81 13.94
CA GLY A 93 8.73 6.72 14.49
C GLY A 93 8.52 6.57 16.00
N GLY A 94 9.01 5.49 16.62
CA GLY A 94 8.90 5.23 18.05
C GLY A 94 7.47 4.89 18.54
N LEU A 95 6.52 4.72 17.62
CA LEU A 95 5.12 4.48 17.97
C LEU A 95 4.79 3.00 18.09
N ARG A 96 3.82 2.70 18.97
CA ARG A 96 3.21 1.37 19.02
C ARG A 96 1.80 1.46 18.48
N LEU A 97 1.59 0.91 17.29
CA LEU A 97 0.29 0.91 16.62
C LEU A 97 -0.62 -0.17 17.21
N ARG A 98 -1.24 0.13 18.34
CA ARG A 98 -2.27 -0.72 18.96
C ARG A 98 -3.59 0.02 19.05
N ASN A 99 -4.69 -0.69 18.79
CA ASN A 99 -6.04 -0.14 18.84
C ASN A 99 -6.16 1.16 18.01
N THR A 100 -5.59 1.15 16.81
CA THR A 100 -5.70 2.27 15.88
C THR A 100 -7.12 2.32 15.35
N ASN A 101 -7.67 3.53 15.27
CA ASN A 101 -8.91 3.76 14.58
C ASN A 101 -8.64 4.80 13.48
N CYS A 102 -9.10 4.49 12.28
CA CYS A 102 -8.79 5.29 11.12
C CYS A 102 -10.08 5.56 10.35
N ASN A 103 -10.16 6.72 9.72
CA ASN A 103 -11.24 7.07 8.81
C ASN A 103 -10.72 8.07 7.79
N THR A 104 -11.08 7.88 6.53
CA THR A 104 -10.73 8.80 5.44
C THR A 104 -12.00 9.45 4.90
N ARG A 105 -12.02 10.79 4.85
CA ARG A 105 -13.11 11.58 4.26
C ARG A 105 -12.53 12.70 3.43
N ASN A 106 -13.04 12.91 2.22
CA ASN A 106 -12.56 13.96 1.30
C ASN A 106 -11.02 13.95 1.15
N ASN A 107 -10.43 12.76 0.95
CA ASN A 107 -8.98 12.53 0.89
C ASN A 107 -8.16 12.95 2.13
N THR A 108 -8.83 13.29 3.23
CA THR A 108 -8.18 13.56 4.51
C THR A 108 -8.33 12.35 5.40
N MET A 109 -7.22 11.72 5.73
CA MET A 109 -7.19 10.65 6.73
C MET A 109 -7.13 11.26 8.12
N SER A 110 -7.94 10.73 9.02
CA SER A 110 -7.85 11.00 10.44
C SER A 110 -7.59 9.71 11.20
N ILE A 111 -6.59 9.72 12.06
CA ILE A 111 -6.15 8.55 12.84
C ILE A 111 -6.16 8.86 14.32
N GLY A 112 -6.71 7.94 15.10
CA GLY A 112 -6.64 7.91 16.55
C GLY A 112 -5.74 6.77 17.00
N LEU A 113 -4.77 7.08 17.84
CA LEU A 113 -3.80 6.12 18.38
C LEU A 113 -4.16 5.74 19.81
N ASN A 114 -4.03 4.47 20.18
CA ASN A 114 -4.16 4.00 21.57
C ASN A 114 -5.43 4.46 22.30
N ARG A 115 -6.60 4.45 21.61
CA ARG A 115 -7.90 4.97 22.10
C ARG A 115 -7.96 6.50 22.30
N GLY A 116 -6.97 7.23 21.81
CA GLY A 116 -6.95 8.68 21.79
C GLY A 116 -7.93 9.28 20.77
N PRO A 117 -8.08 10.62 20.78
CA PRO A 117 -8.89 11.32 19.80
C PRO A 117 -8.31 11.14 18.39
N ARG A 118 -9.18 11.12 17.38
CA ARG A 118 -8.75 11.20 15.99
C ARG A 118 -8.16 12.59 15.71
N ARG A 119 -7.02 12.61 15.03
CA ARG A 119 -6.35 13.81 14.54
C ARG A 119 -6.12 13.68 13.04
N SER A 120 -6.09 14.81 12.32
CA SER A 120 -5.72 14.76 10.91
C SER A 120 -4.31 14.19 10.80
N ILE A 121 -4.05 13.39 9.78
CA ILE A 121 -2.70 12.94 9.48
C ILE A 121 -1.73 14.10 9.21
N ASP A 122 -2.25 15.25 8.78
CA ASP A 122 -1.49 16.49 8.58
C ASP A 122 -0.90 17.06 9.87
N GLU A 123 -1.40 16.64 11.03
CA GLU A 123 -0.89 17.06 12.34
C GLU A 123 0.24 16.15 12.84
N TYR A 124 0.52 15.03 12.17
CA TYR A 124 1.58 14.09 12.51
C TYR A 124 2.86 14.39 11.71
N PRO A 125 4.00 13.73 12.05
CA PRO A 125 5.23 13.89 11.30
C PRO A 125 5.07 13.76 9.78
N SER A 126 5.75 14.61 9.03
CA SER A 126 5.83 14.58 7.57
C SER A 126 7.28 14.40 7.16
N LEU A 127 7.56 13.29 6.48
CA LEU A 127 8.86 12.96 5.92
C LEU A 127 8.88 13.32 4.44
N VAL A 128 9.87 14.11 4.03
CA VAL A 128 10.22 14.33 2.63
C VAL A 128 11.60 13.74 2.42
N ILE A 129 11.66 12.65 1.66
CA ILE A 129 12.89 11.91 1.39
C ILE A 129 13.26 12.12 -0.07
N THR A 130 14.51 12.49 -0.34
CA THR A 130 15.05 12.52 -1.71
C THR A 130 16.06 11.38 -1.84
N ALA A 131 15.90 10.53 -2.86
CA ALA A 131 16.74 9.34 -3.02
C ALA A 131 16.95 8.98 -4.51
N PRO A 132 17.92 8.11 -4.82
CA PRO A 132 18.04 7.51 -6.15
C PRO A 132 16.85 6.61 -6.48
N ALA A 133 16.49 6.48 -7.76
CA ALA A 133 15.40 5.59 -8.20
C ALA A 133 15.71 4.10 -7.99
N SER A 134 16.97 3.73 -7.72
CA SER A 134 17.38 2.37 -7.40
C SER A 134 17.23 2.01 -5.92
N VAL A 135 16.78 2.94 -5.07
CA VAL A 135 16.70 2.72 -3.63
C VAL A 135 15.67 1.64 -3.29
N ALA A 136 16.01 0.74 -2.37
CA ALA A 136 15.06 -0.20 -1.78
C ALA A 136 14.29 0.46 -0.64
N LEU A 137 12.97 0.27 -0.60
CA LEU A 137 12.11 0.83 0.44
C LEU A 137 11.49 -0.28 1.28
N GLU A 138 11.72 -0.25 2.57
CA GLU A 138 11.01 -1.06 3.56
C GLU A 138 10.14 -0.15 4.44
N LEU A 139 8.84 -0.42 4.48
CA LEU A 139 7.85 0.26 5.31
C LEU A 139 7.16 -0.78 6.19
N SER A 140 7.45 -0.82 7.48
CA SER A 140 6.89 -1.81 8.40
C SER A 140 6.18 -1.15 9.57
N ASP A 141 5.19 -1.84 10.15
CA ASP A 141 4.48 -1.39 11.36
C ASP A 141 4.06 0.10 11.38
N SER A 142 3.63 0.62 10.23
CA SER A 142 3.42 2.05 10.02
C SER A 142 2.01 2.36 9.48
N ALA A 143 1.45 3.51 9.86
CA ALA A 143 0.19 4.04 9.36
C ALA A 143 0.42 5.39 8.67
N PHE A 144 0.59 5.35 7.36
CA PHE A 144 1.03 6.48 6.57
C PHE A 144 0.08 6.80 5.42
N MET A 145 0.37 7.92 4.76
CA MET A 145 -0.11 8.24 3.42
C MET A 145 0.92 9.08 2.67
N GLY A 146 0.80 9.12 1.36
CA GLY A 146 1.58 9.99 0.51
C GLY A 146 2.00 9.27 -0.76
N SER A 147 3.24 9.48 -1.18
CA SER A 147 3.71 8.97 -2.46
C SER A 147 5.20 8.68 -2.47
N ALA A 148 5.60 7.79 -3.36
CA ALA A 148 6.98 7.58 -3.76
C ALA A 148 7.12 7.66 -5.28
N GLY A 149 8.25 8.17 -5.75
CA GLY A 149 8.65 8.05 -7.15
C GLY A 149 9.01 6.60 -7.51
N ASP A 150 9.85 6.44 -8.54
CA ASP A 150 10.35 5.13 -8.95
C ASP A 150 11.34 4.58 -7.91
N LEU A 151 11.27 3.28 -7.64
CA LEU A 151 12.03 2.59 -6.60
C LEU A 151 12.70 1.33 -7.16
N GLY A 152 13.77 0.87 -6.51
CA GLY A 152 14.48 -0.34 -6.90
C GLY A 152 13.69 -1.59 -6.53
N GLU A 153 13.31 -1.69 -5.27
CA GLU A 153 12.61 -2.81 -4.64
C GLU A 153 11.72 -2.25 -3.53
N ILE A 154 10.59 -2.90 -3.25
CA ILE A 154 9.70 -2.49 -2.16
C ILE A 154 9.29 -3.67 -1.27
N ASP A 155 9.30 -3.46 0.04
CA ASP A 155 8.57 -4.25 1.05
C ASP A 155 7.71 -3.29 1.87
N VAL A 156 6.43 -3.18 1.53
CA VAL A 156 5.51 -2.21 2.12
C VAL A 156 4.42 -2.92 2.87
N SER A 157 4.36 -2.73 4.19
CA SER A 157 3.28 -3.16 5.07
C SER A 157 2.52 -1.95 5.62
N MET A 158 1.35 -1.70 5.07
CA MET A 158 0.51 -0.56 5.43
C MET A 158 -0.56 -0.96 6.46
N ASN A 159 -0.49 -0.37 7.65
CA ASN A 159 -1.46 -0.53 8.74
C ASN A 159 -2.39 0.70 8.84
N SER A 160 -2.86 1.20 7.70
CA SER A 160 -3.48 2.52 7.52
C SER A 160 -4.88 2.42 6.91
N CYS A 161 -5.58 3.56 6.84
CA CYS A 161 -6.76 3.77 5.99
C CYS A 161 -6.54 4.87 4.94
N GLY A 162 -5.27 5.25 4.74
CA GLY A 162 -4.85 6.26 3.77
C GLY A 162 -4.54 5.66 2.41
N ARG A 163 -3.95 6.47 1.54
CA ARG A 163 -3.46 6.04 0.22
C ARG A 163 -1.95 6.19 0.15
N PHE A 164 -1.31 5.27 -0.56
CA PHE A 164 0.09 5.38 -0.95
C PHE A 164 0.26 5.13 -2.45
N ASP A 165 0.77 6.12 -3.16
CA ASP A 165 1.00 6.03 -4.61
C ASP A 165 2.50 5.89 -4.90
N ILE A 166 2.90 4.80 -5.55
CA ILE A 166 4.29 4.49 -5.88
C ILE A 166 4.47 4.55 -7.40
N GLY A 167 5.66 4.94 -7.84
CA GLY A 167 6.04 4.88 -9.24
C GLY A 167 6.30 3.46 -9.76
N ASP A 168 7.25 3.33 -10.67
CA ASP A 168 7.71 2.03 -11.15
C ASP A 168 8.60 1.39 -10.08
N VAL A 169 8.41 0.09 -9.85
CA VAL A 169 9.32 -0.73 -9.04
C VAL A 169 10.17 -1.53 -10.00
N HIS A 170 11.48 -1.32 -10.03
CA HIS A 170 12.36 -1.94 -11.01
C HIS A 170 12.55 -3.45 -10.82
N SER A 171 12.49 -3.92 -9.57
CA SER A 171 12.73 -5.30 -9.15
C SER A 171 11.46 -5.88 -8.51
N ASP A 172 11.65 -6.77 -7.54
CA ASP A 172 10.57 -7.42 -6.81
C ASP A 172 9.82 -6.44 -5.89
N ALA A 173 8.54 -6.73 -5.68
CA ALA A 173 7.65 -5.96 -4.83
C ALA A 173 6.92 -6.88 -3.86
N ARG A 174 6.85 -6.44 -2.60
CA ARG A 174 6.02 -7.05 -1.58
C ARG A 174 5.12 -5.98 -0.99
N ILE A 175 3.83 -6.21 -1.04
CA ILE A 175 2.81 -5.23 -0.65
C ILE A 175 1.82 -5.92 0.28
N ARG A 176 1.74 -5.46 1.52
CA ARG A 176 0.80 -5.92 2.54
C ARG A 176 -0.07 -4.78 3.00
N ILE A 177 -1.39 -4.98 3.00
CA ILE A 177 -2.37 -4.07 3.58
C ILE A 177 -3.02 -4.75 4.76
N ASN A 178 -2.87 -4.19 5.96
CA ASN A 178 -3.62 -4.59 7.15
C ASN A 178 -4.54 -3.43 7.56
N GLY A 179 -5.76 -3.41 7.04
CA GLY A 179 -6.68 -2.30 7.23
C GLY A 179 -7.50 -2.00 5.99
N SER A 180 -7.70 -0.72 5.70
CA SER A 180 -8.60 -0.24 4.65
C SER A 180 -7.96 0.87 3.81
N GLY A 181 -6.63 0.90 3.75
CA GLY A 181 -5.90 1.85 2.93
C GLY A 181 -5.67 1.29 1.54
N ASP A 182 -5.36 2.15 0.58
CA ASP A 182 -5.14 1.76 -0.81
C ASP A 182 -3.67 1.92 -1.20
N ILE A 183 -3.15 1.03 -2.04
CA ILE A 183 -1.82 1.17 -2.65
C ILE A 183 -1.95 1.15 -4.16
N THR A 184 -1.43 2.19 -4.80
CA THR A 184 -1.25 2.23 -6.26
C THR A 184 0.23 2.10 -6.57
N THR A 185 0.60 1.27 -7.54
CA THR A 185 1.95 1.27 -8.14
C THR A 185 1.81 1.41 -9.66
N ARG A 186 2.81 1.98 -10.33
CA ARG A 186 2.71 2.16 -11.79
C ARG A 186 2.99 0.87 -12.56
N SER A 187 4.06 0.17 -12.21
CA SER A 187 4.41 -1.16 -12.71
C SER A 187 5.43 -1.82 -11.78
N ILE A 188 5.57 -3.15 -11.87
CA ILE A 188 6.54 -3.94 -11.11
C ILE A 188 7.36 -4.76 -12.11
N GLY A 189 8.67 -4.50 -12.20
CA GLY A 189 9.56 -5.18 -13.13
C GLY A 189 9.91 -6.61 -12.74
N GLY A 190 9.84 -6.94 -11.44
CA GLY A 190 10.13 -8.25 -10.89
C GLY A 190 8.89 -9.08 -10.54
N ALA A 191 9.04 -9.94 -9.53
CA ALA A 191 7.95 -10.72 -8.95
C ALA A 191 7.18 -9.90 -7.91
N ALA A 192 5.90 -10.23 -7.70
CA ALA A 192 5.04 -9.53 -6.75
C ALA A 192 4.43 -10.48 -5.71
N ASP A 193 4.55 -10.12 -4.42
CA ASP A 193 3.88 -10.77 -3.28
C ASP A 193 2.88 -9.79 -2.66
N ILE A 194 1.60 -9.97 -2.98
CA ILE A 194 0.52 -9.06 -2.63
C ILE A 194 -0.39 -9.71 -1.57
N GLY A 195 -0.58 -9.04 -0.45
CA GLY A 195 -1.43 -9.50 0.66
C GLY A 195 -2.38 -8.42 1.14
N ILE A 196 -3.67 -8.73 1.20
CA ILE A 196 -4.70 -7.87 1.79
C ILE A 196 -5.32 -8.60 2.98
N ASN A 197 -5.28 -7.97 4.14
CA ASN A 197 -6.01 -8.36 5.34
C ASN A 197 -6.89 -7.18 5.77
N GLY A 198 -8.14 -7.18 5.30
CA GLY A 198 -9.07 -6.07 5.48
C GLY A 198 -9.83 -5.74 4.20
N SER A 199 -9.97 -4.45 3.91
CA SER A 199 -10.88 -3.94 2.86
C SER A 199 -10.24 -2.82 2.02
N GLY A 200 -8.92 -2.80 1.96
CA GLY A 200 -8.17 -1.82 1.18
C GLY A 200 -7.76 -2.42 -0.16
N ASP A 201 -7.60 -1.58 -1.18
CA ASP A 201 -7.42 -2.04 -2.55
C ASP A 201 -5.98 -1.85 -3.03
N ILE A 202 -5.55 -2.71 -3.94
CA ILE A 202 -4.24 -2.61 -4.59
C ILE A 202 -4.43 -2.50 -6.09
N THR A 203 -3.86 -1.46 -6.68
CA THR A 203 -3.81 -1.29 -8.13
C THR A 203 -2.36 -1.25 -8.58
N THR A 204 -2.00 -2.04 -9.58
CA THR A 204 -0.70 -2.00 -10.24
C THR A 204 -0.86 -2.09 -11.75
N GLY A 205 0.10 -1.57 -12.51
CA GLY A 205 0.20 -1.86 -13.94
C GLY A 205 0.76 -3.26 -14.18
N ASP A 206 1.65 -3.36 -15.16
CA ASP A 206 2.21 -4.66 -15.56
C ASP A 206 3.18 -5.20 -14.49
N ILE A 207 3.20 -6.54 -14.37
CA ILE A 207 4.11 -7.31 -13.54
C ILE A 207 5.02 -8.14 -14.44
N GLY A 208 6.33 -7.91 -14.34
CA GLY A 208 7.34 -8.48 -15.23
C GLY A 208 7.62 -9.97 -15.02
N ARG A 209 7.15 -10.56 -13.91
CA ARG A 209 7.36 -11.98 -13.57
C ARG A 209 6.11 -12.60 -12.94
N GLU A 210 6.29 -13.56 -12.02
CA GLU A 210 5.22 -14.21 -11.26
C GLU A 210 4.57 -13.28 -10.20
N VAL A 211 3.30 -13.53 -9.90
CA VAL A 211 2.56 -12.83 -8.83
C VAL A 211 1.87 -13.83 -7.90
N SER A 212 1.95 -13.57 -6.60
CA SER A 212 1.16 -14.24 -5.57
C SER A 212 0.22 -13.22 -4.94
N VAL A 213 -1.08 -13.49 -4.92
CA VAL A 213 -2.10 -12.63 -4.30
C VAL A 213 -2.83 -13.40 -3.21
N SER A 214 -2.86 -12.86 -2.00
CA SER A 214 -3.66 -13.40 -0.89
C SER A 214 -4.59 -12.34 -0.31
N ILE A 215 -5.90 -12.59 -0.37
CA ILE A 215 -6.93 -11.71 0.17
C ILE A 215 -7.63 -12.43 1.33
N ASN A 216 -7.58 -11.85 2.52
CA ASN A 216 -8.42 -12.19 3.66
C ASN A 216 -9.28 -10.97 3.99
N GLY A 217 -10.51 -10.94 3.47
CA GLY A 217 -11.41 -9.79 3.62
C GLY A 217 -12.17 -9.45 2.35
N SER A 218 -12.26 -8.17 2.02
CA SER A 218 -13.12 -7.63 0.96
C SER A 218 -12.46 -6.52 0.13
N GLY A 219 -11.12 -6.45 0.15
CA GLY A 219 -10.38 -5.51 -0.70
C GLY A 219 -10.00 -6.20 -2.00
N ASP A 220 -9.81 -5.39 -3.04
CA ASP A 220 -9.64 -5.85 -4.41
C ASP A 220 -8.21 -5.66 -4.91
N VAL A 221 -7.80 -6.48 -5.87
CA VAL A 221 -6.51 -6.35 -6.55
C VAL A 221 -6.72 -6.24 -8.05
N GLN A 222 -6.33 -5.11 -8.64
CA GLN A 222 -6.30 -4.93 -10.08
C GLN A 222 -4.86 -4.80 -10.58
N THR A 223 -4.51 -5.61 -11.57
CA THR A 223 -3.19 -5.59 -12.21
C THR A 223 -3.32 -5.41 -13.74
N GLY A 224 -2.22 -5.01 -14.38
CA GLY A 224 -2.05 -5.03 -15.83
C GLY A 224 -1.71 -6.43 -16.35
N ASP A 225 -0.82 -6.51 -17.32
CA ASP A 225 -0.31 -7.80 -17.82
C ASP A 225 0.70 -8.40 -16.83
N VAL A 226 0.59 -9.70 -16.57
CA VAL A 226 1.53 -10.50 -15.80
C VAL A 226 2.29 -11.42 -16.75
N THR A 227 3.61 -11.25 -16.80
CA THR A 227 4.44 -12.06 -17.73
C THR A 227 4.58 -13.51 -17.26
N GLY A 228 4.59 -13.74 -15.94
CA GLY A 228 4.71 -15.05 -15.33
C GLY A 228 3.38 -15.67 -14.89
N ASP A 229 3.47 -16.65 -14.02
CA ASP A 229 2.32 -17.33 -13.43
C ASP A 229 1.72 -16.49 -12.29
N ALA A 230 0.40 -16.58 -12.12
CA ALA A 230 -0.34 -15.97 -11.02
C ALA A 230 -0.91 -17.03 -10.08
N ASP A 231 -0.65 -16.90 -8.77
CA ASP A 231 -1.22 -17.75 -7.71
C ASP A 231 -2.11 -16.93 -6.78
N ILE A 232 -3.41 -17.22 -6.78
CA ILE A 232 -4.44 -16.37 -6.18
C ILE A 232 -5.20 -17.13 -5.11
N HIS A 233 -5.20 -16.60 -3.89
CA HIS A 233 -5.96 -17.15 -2.76
C HIS A 233 -6.89 -16.09 -2.16
N ILE A 234 -8.20 -16.30 -2.30
CA ILE A 234 -9.24 -15.42 -1.77
C ILE A 234 -9.98 -16.13 -0.65
N ASN A 235 -10.00 -15.52 0.53
CA ASN A 235 -10.81 -15.90 1.67
C ASN A 235 -11.67 -14.71 2.09
N GLY A 236 -12.91 -14.68 1.59
CA GLY A 236 -13.80 -13.53 1.74
C GLY A 236 -14.52 -13.18 0.43
N SER A 237 -14.59 -11.89 0.13
CA SER A 237 -15.44 -11.34 -0.94
C SER A 237 -14.73 -10.29 -1.81
N GLY A 238 -13.40 -10.21 -1.73
CA GLY A 238 -12.62 -9.32 -2.59
C GLY A 238 -12.31 -9.97 -3.93
N ASP A 239 -12.14 -9.15 -4.95
CA ASP A 239 -12.00 -9.55 -6.35
C ASP A 239 -10.57 -9.35 -6.85
N VAL A 240 -10.18 -10.13 -7.86
CA VAL A 240 -8.86 -10.02 -8.49
C VAL A 240 -8.96 -9.94 -10.01
N GLY A 241 -8.42 -8.88 -10.59
CA GLY A 241 -8.39 -8.61 -12.02
C GLY A 241 -6.99 -8.62 -12.62
N PHE A 242 -6.84 -9.25 -13.79
CA PHE A 242 -5.63 -9.30 -14.60
C PHE A 242 -5.88 -8.86 -16.04
N GLY A 243 -4.84 -8.31 -16.68
CA GLY A 243 -4.70 -8.28 -18.13
C GLY A 243 -4.44 -9.69 -18.67
N ARG A 244 -3.30 -9.88 -19.34
CA ARG A 244 -2.84 -11.22 -19.76
C ARG A 244 -2.00 -11.87 -18.67
N VAL A 245 -2.06 -13.19 -18.56
CA VAL A 245 -1.24 -13.98 -17.62
C VAL A 245 -0.67 -15.23 -18.32
N ALA A 246 0.48 -15.76 -17.88
CA ALA A 246 0.99 -17.03 -18.38
C ALA A 246 0.13 -18.20 -17.85
N GLY A 247 0.42 -18.69 -16.64
CA GLY A 247 -0.40 -19.65 -15.91
C GLY A 247 -1.24 -19.01 -14.81
N LEU A 248 -2.35 -19.64 -14.44
CA LEU A 248 -3.27 -19.13 -13.43
C LEU A 248 -3.71 -20.25 -12.48
N SER A 249 -3.32 -20.10 -11.22
CA SER A 249 -3.73 -20.91 -10.07
C SER A 249 -4.68 -20.09 -9.19
N VAL A 250 -5.88 -20.60 -8.93
CA VAL A 250 -6.92 -19.88 -8.17
C VAL A 250 -7.52 -20.76 -7.08
N GLY A 251 -7.52 -20.27 -5.85
CA GLY A 251 -8.24 -20.82 -4.72
C GLY A 251 -9.20 -19.79 -4.14
N ILE A 252 -10.51 -20.05 -4.24
CA ILE A 252 -11.55 -19.18 -3.67
C ILE A 252 -12.25 -19.93 -2.53
N SER A 253 -12.27 -19.33 -1.35
CA SER A 253 -13.07 -19.73 -0.19
C SER A 253 -13.96 -18.56 0.23
N GLY A 254 -15.13 -18.45 -0.39
CA GLY A 254 -16.01 -17.29 -0.20
C GLY A 254 -16.78 -16.93 -1.45
N SER A 255 -16.90 -15.64 -1.74
CA SER A 255 -17.72 -15.08 -2.81
C SER A 255 -17.00 -14.07 -3.68
N GLY A 256 -15.67 -14.00 -3.60
CA GLY A 256 -14.86 -13.12 -4.44
C GLY A 256 -14.59 -13.74 -5.80
N ASP A 257 -14.40 -12.90 -6.80
CA ASP A 257 -14.32 -13.27 -8.20
C ASP A 257 -12.90 -13.06 -8.76
N VAL A 258 -12.56 -13.81 -9.81
CA VAL A 258 -11.30 -13.64 -10.54
C VAL A 258 -11.56 -13.43 -12.03
N GLU A 259 -11.03 -12.34 -12.59
CA GLU A 259 -11.14 -12.01 -14.00
C GLU A 259 -9.76 -11.87 -14.66
N ALA A 260 -9.59 -12.47 -15.84
CA ALA A 260 -8.39 -12.27 -16.67
C ALA A 260 -8.77 -12.03 -18.14
N ALA A 261 -8.11 -11.06 -18.79
CA ALA A 261 -8.35 -10.77 -20.20
C ALA A 261 -7.97 -11.96 -21.11
N SER A 262 -6.87 -12.65 -20.80
CA SER A 262 -6.53 -13.94 -21.44
C SER A 262 -5.44 -14.67 -20.66
N MET A 263 -5.28 -15.97 -20.90
CA MET A 263 -4.15 -16.74 -20.34
C MET A 263 -3.48 -17.66 -21.37
N ASN A 264 -2.19 -17.95 -21.18
CA ASN A 264 -1.45 -18.90 -22.03
C ASN A 264 -0.49 -19.77 -21.20
N GLY A 265 -1.02 -20.83 -20.60
CA GLY A 265 -0.27 -21.65 -19.65
C GLY A 265 -1.17 -22.65 -18.91
N ALA A 266 -0.72 -23.17 -17.78
CA ALA A 266 -1.52 -24.07 -16.97
C ALA A 266 -2.64 -23.31 -16.24
N PHE A 267 -3.86 -23.87 -16.24
CA PHE A 267 -4.97 -23.38 -15.42
C PHE A 267 -5.30 -24.39 -14.34
N ALA A 268 -5.36 -23.93 -13.09
CA ALA A 268 -5.82 -24.73 -11.97
C ALA A 268 -6.74 -23.90 -11.08
N SER A 269 -7.97 -24.37 -10.83
CA SER A 269 -8.88 -23.70 -9.91
C SER A 269 -9.53 -24.61 -8.88
N ARG A 270 -9.75 -24.04 -7.69
CA ARG A 270 -10.54 -24.63 -6.60
C ARG A 270 -11.46 -23.56 -6.02
N ILE A 271 -12.76 -23.74 -6.22
CA ILE A 271 -13.79 -22.85 -5.69
C ILE A 271 -14.57 -23.58 -4.59
N SER A 272 -14.60 -23.00 -3.40
CA SER A 272 -15.41 -23.44 -2.26
C SER A 272 -16.29 -22.28 -1.81
N GLY A 273 -17.46 -22.13 -2.41
CA GLY A 273 -18.35 -21.01 -2.16
C GLY A 273 -19.15 -20.62 -3.41
N SER A 274 -19.28 -19.31 -3.63
CA SER A 274 -20.11 -18.73 -4.69
C SER A 274 -19.37 -17.73 -5.58
N GLY A 275 -18.05 -17.68 -5.50
CA GLY A 275 -17.24 -16.81 -6.36
C GLY A 275 -17.03 -17.41 -7.74
N ASP A 276 -16.86 -16.55 -8.72
CA ASP A 276 -16.80 -16.88 -10.14
C ASP A 276 -15.40 -16.66 -10.73
N ILE A 277 -15.08 -17.38 -11.81
CA ILE A 277 -13.85 -17.16 -12.58
C ILE A 277 -14.20 -16.90 -14.04
N ALA A 278 -13.77 -15.75 -14.57
CA ALA A 278 -13.97 -15.37 -15.97
C ALA A 278 -12.62 -15.14 -16.68
N ILE A 279 -12.37 -15.90 -17.74
CA ILE A 279 -11.15 -15.77 -18.56
C ILE A 279 -11.57 -15.59 -20.01
N HIS A 280 -11.27 -14.43 -20.59
CA HIS A 280 -11.88 -14.00 -21.86
C HIS A 280 -11.18 -14.52 -23.12
N GLY A 281 -10.09 -15.28 -23.00
CA GLY A 281 -9.41 -15.89 -24.13
C GLY A 281 -8.13 -16.63 -23.78
N GLY A 282 -7.49 -17.16 -24.84
CA GLY A 282 -6.18 -17.81 -24.76
C GLY A 282 -6.25 -19.33 -24.74
N ARG A 283 -5.18 -19.97 -24.26
CA ARG A 283 -5.01 -21.43 -24.25
C ARG A 283 -4.57 -21.92 -22.88
N ALA A 284 -5.33 -22.83 -22.30
CA ALA A 284 -5.04 -23.42 -21.01
C ALA A 284 -4.58 -24.88 -21.20
N GLN A 285 -3.36 -25.21 -20.79
CA GLN A 285 -2.78 -26.55 -20.95
C GLN A 285 -1.82 -26.88 -19.79
N PRO A 286 -2.20 -27.78 -18.86
CA PRO A 286 -3.52 -28.42 -18.74
C PRO A 286 -4.59 -27.45 -18.22
N PHE A 287 -5.86 -27.82 -18.35
CA PHE A 287 -6.98 -27.14 -17.69
C PHE A 287 -7.56 -28.01 -16.58
N GLU A 288 -7.42 -27.57 -15.33
CA GLU A 288 -7.99 -28.23 -14.16
C GLU A 288 -8.93 -27.29 -13.39
N ALA A 289 -10.16 -27.73 -13.15
CA ALA A 289 -11.13 -26.98 -12.37
C ALA A 289 -11.88 -27.87 -11.37
N SER A 290 -12.05 -27.35 -10.16
CA SER A 290 -12.85 -27.99 -9.12
C SER A 290 -13.76 -26.98 -8.45
N ILE A 291 -15.07 -27.23 -8.47
CA ILE A 291 -16.09 -26.40 -7.83
C ILE A 291 -16.78 -27.22 -6.75
N SER A 292 -16.89 -26.64 -5.56
CA SER A 292 -17.68 -27.13 -4.43
C SER A 292 -18.55 -25.99 -3.92
N GLY A 293 -19.73 -25.82 -4.52
CA GLY A 293 -20.62 -24.70 -4.21
C GLY A 293 -21.51 -24.30 -5.37
N SER A 294 -21.70 -22.99 -5.55
CA SER A 294 -22.59 -22.40 -6.56
C SER A 294 -21.89 -21.40 -7.49
N GLY A 295 -20.56 -21.27 -7.40
CA GLY A 295 -19.79 -20.41 -8.30
C GLY A 295 -19.60 -21.04 -9.68
N ASP A 296 -19.36 -20.20 -10.67
CA ASP A 296 -19.27 -20.54 -12.07
C ASP A 296 -17.86 -20.30 -12.63
N ILE A 297 -17.50 -21.04 -13.69
CA ILE A 297 -16.25 -20.81 -14.43
C ILE A 297 -16.58 -20.64 -15.91
N ALA A 298 -16.20 -19.49 -16.47
CA ALA A 298 -16.32 -19.18 -17.89
C ALA A 298 -14.95 -18.98 -18.53
N PHE A 299 -14.54 -19.92 -19.38
CA PHE A 299 -13.30 -19.82 -20.17
C PHE A 299 -13.61 -19.68 -21.66
N ARG A 300 -13.35 -18.50 -22.21
CA ARG A 300 -13.56 -18.16 -23.63
C ARG A 300 -12.34 -18.47 -24.51
N GLY A 301 -11.63 -19.55 -24.21
CA GLY A 301 -10.44 -20.01 -24.93
C GLY A 301 -10.46 -21.50 -25.24
N THR A 302 -9.28 -22.04 -25.57
CA THR A 302 -9.06 -23.46 -25.85
C THR A 302 -8.50 -24.16 -24.62
N ALA A 303 -9.25 -25.08 -24.03
CA ALA A 303 -8.81 -25.91 -22.91
C ALA A 303 -8.25 -27.24 -23.42
N VAL A 304 -7.07 -27.60 -22.94
CA VAL A 304 -6.36 -28.81 -23.35
C VAL A 304 -6.19 -29.71 -22.15
N ASP A 305 -6.42 -31.01 -22.32
CA ASP A 305 -6.33 -32.01 -21.25
C ASP A 305 -7.18 -31.62 -20.04
N LEU A 306 -8.49 -31.58 -20.29
CA LEU A 306 -9.51 -31.05 -19.41
C LEU A 306 -9.82 -31.99 -18.25
N VAL A 307 -9.67 -31.49 -17.02
CA VAL A 307 -10.14 -32.16 -15.80
C VAL A 307 -11.08 -31.25 -15.03
N VAL A 308 -12.37 -31.58 -15.00
CA VAL A 308 -13.41 -30.78 -14.31
C VAL A 308 -14.13 -31.62 -13.26
N ARG A 309 -14.27 -31.07 -12.05
CA ARG A 309 -15.05 -31.65 -10.95
C ARG A 309 -16.01 -30.63 -10.40
N GLU A 310 -17.30 -30.84 -10.61
CA GLU A 310 -18.36 -29.96 -10.10
C GLU A 310 -19.12 -30.69 -8.99
N ASN A 311 -19.19 -30.10 -7.80
CA ASN A 311 -20.02 -30.58 -6.70
C ASN A 311 -20.88 -29.41 -6.23
N GLY A 312 -22.19 -29.47 -6.50
CA GLY A 312 -23.12 -28.39 -6.21
C GLY A 312 -23.87 -27.87 -7.44
N GLY A 313 -24.22 -26.59 -7.39
CA GLY A 313 -25.13 -25.93 -8.33
C GLY A 313 -24.48 -25.10 -9.42
N GLY A 314 -23.18 -24.81 -9.30
CA GLY A 314 -22.45 -24.04 -10.30
C GLY A 314 -22.24 -24.78 -11.62
N ASP A 315 -21.81 -24.03 -12.62
CA ASP A 315 -21.60 -24.48 -14.00
C ASP A 315 -20.21 -24.08 -14.53
N VAL A 316 -19.61 -24.96 -15.34
CA VAL A 316 -18.40 -24.67 -16.12
C VAL A 316 -18.76 -24.52 -17.60
N SER A 317 -18.28 -23.44 -18.23
CA SER A 317 -18.45 -23.15 -19.66
C SER A 317 -17.10 -22.92 -20.32
N ILE A 318 -16.82 -23.66 -21.39
CA ILE A 318 -15.56 -23.63 -22.14
C ILE A 318 -15.88 -23.52 -23.63
N SER A 319 -15.19 -22.62 -24.34
CA SER A 319 -15.45 -22.38 -25.78
C SER A 319 -14.94 -23.50 -26.69
N GLU A 320 -13.71 -23.96 -26.47
CA GLU A 320 -13.10 -25.04 -27.26
C GLU A 320 -12.34 -26.01 -26.35
N ILE A 321 -12.41 -27.31 -26.65
CA ILE A 321 -11.77 -28.36 -25.87
C ILE A 321 -10.95 -29.26 -26.81
N GLU A 322 -9.69 -29.49 -26.46
CA GLU A 322 -8.75 -30.36 -27.16
C GLU A 322 -8.15 -31.42 -26.21
N GLY A 323 -7.64 -32.51 -26.78
CA GLY A 323 -6.96 -33.56 -26.03
C GLY A 323 -7.91 -34.38 -25.16
N SER A 324 -7.40 -34.83 -24.01
CA SER A 324 -8.16 -35.68 -23.10
C SER A 324 -9.23 -34.89 -22.34
N VAL A 325 -10.35 -35.54 -22.02
CA VAL A 325 -11.43 -34.93 -21.22
C VAL A 325 -11.86 -35.88 -20.12
N ASN A 326 -11.90 -35.35 -18.89
CA ASN A 326 -12.48 -36.00 -17.72
C ASN A 326 -13.31 -35.00 -16.92
N TRP A 327 -14.62 -34.99 -17.18
CA TRP A 327 -15.57 -34.11 -16.52
C TRP A 327 -16.52 -34.93 -15.65
N THR A 328 -16.59 -34.59 -14.36
CA THR A 328 -17.55 -35.16 -13.41
C THR A 328 -18.39 -34.09 -12.73
N ARG A 329 -19.69 -34.35 -12.54
CA ARG A 329 -20.64 -33.51 -11.80
C ARG A 329 -21.38 -34.36 -10.77
N ASN A 330 -21.31 -33.97 -9.50
CA ASN A 330 -21.92 -34.66 -8.36
C ASN A 330 -21.59 -36.18 -8.35
N GLY A 331 -20.31 -36.51 -8.60
CA GLY A 331 -19.81 -37.88 -8.66
C GLY A 331 -20.19 -38.69 -9.91
N ARG A 332 -20.90 -38.09 -10.88
CA ARG A 332 -21.26 -38.74 -12.15
C ARG A 332 -20.44 -38.19 -13.31
N THR A 333 -20.02 -39.03 -14.24
CA THR A 333 -19.33 -38.59 -15.45
C THR A 333 -20.28 -37.81 -16.35
N VAL A 334 -19.89 -36.58 -16.71
CA VAL A 334 -20.59 -35.73 -17.69
C VAL A 334 -20.03 -35.97 -19.08
N LEU A 335 -18.71 -35.89 -19.22
CA LEU A 335 -18.00 -36.08 -20.48
C LEU A 335 -16.68 -36.79 -20.21
N ARG A 336 -16.38 -37.80 -21.03
CA ARG A 336 -15.08 -38.47 -21.02
C ARG A 336 -14.63 -38.72 -22.46
N VAL A 337 -13.47 -38.16 -22.81
CA VAL A 337 -12.81 -38.36 -24.10
C VAL A 337 -11.39 -38.82 -23.79
N GLY A 338 -11.00 -39.98 -24.31
CA GLY A 338 -9.61 -40.42 -24.26
C GLY A 338 -8.86 -39.98 -25.52
N ASP A 339 -7.53 -39.95 -25.46
CA ASP A 339 -6.70 -39.63 -26.62
C ASP A 339 -7.09 -40.50 -27.82
N SER A 340 -7.64 -39.85 -28.83
CA SER A 340 -7.78 -40.39 -30.17
C SER A 340 -6.61 -39.83 -30.97
N ARG A 341 -5.60 -40.68 -31.17
CA ARG A 341 -4.31 -40.47 -31.88
C ARG A 341 -4.19 -39.26 -32.80
#